data_AF-A0A2G2P999-F1
#
_entry.id   AF-A0A2G2P999-F1
#
_cell.length_a   1.000
_cell.length_b   1.000
_cell.length_c   1.000
_cell.angle_alpha   90.00
_cell.angle_beta   90.00
_cell.angle_gamma   90.00
#
_symmetry.space_group_name_H-M   'P 1'
#
loop_
_entity.id
_entity.type
_entity.pdbx_description
1 polymer ?
#
loop_
_entity_poly.entity_id
_entity_poly.type
_entity_poly.pdbx_seq_one_letter_code
_entity_poly.pdbx_strand_id
1 'polypeptide(L)'
;MDIKYEYLELLPIIKDMLIKANSPYLSKKELSNYLKVSESFIKNKLYNGEFINGKHYFKIGEAKILFDRLEIDKWLRAKGELNGKPIRQEQQTLSKYISQRSKDY
;
A
#
# COMPACT_ATOMS: atom_id res chain seq x y z
N MET A 1 -25.08 -11.33 -31.65
CA MET A 1 -24.09 -11.96 -30.74
C MET A 1 -24.49 -11.48 -29.35
N ASP A 2 -25.31 -12.23 -28.62
CA ASP A 2 -25.77 -11.85 -27.29
C ASP A 2 -24.63 -12.09 -26.29
N ILE A 3 -23.93 -11.02 -25.93
CA ILE A 3 -22.99 -11.05 -24.82
C ILE A 3 -23.83 -11.21 -23.55
N LYS A 4 -23.79 -12.40 -22.94
CA LYS A 4 -24.48 -12.64 -21.67
C LYS A 4 -23.86 -11.77 -20.58
N TYR A 5 -24.65 -10.80 -20.10
CA TYR A 5 -24.28 -9.81 -19.08
C TYR A 5 -24.20 -10.37 -17.65
N GLU A 6 -24.00 -11.68 -17.50
CA GLU A 6 -24.11 -12.45 -16.24
C GLU A 6 -23.15 -11.97 -15.12
N TYR A 7 -22.15 -11.15 -15.45
CA TYR A 7 -21.14 -10.68 -14.52
C TYR A 7 -21.15 -9.16 -14.28
N LEU A 8 -22.08 -8.40 -14.90
CA LEU A 8 -22.16 -6.94 -14.68
C LEU A 8 -22.42 -6.58 -13.21
N GLU A 9 -23.16 -7.41 -12.50
CA GLU A 9 -23.46 -7.22 -11.07
C GLU A 9 -22.23 -7.37 -10.17
N LEU A 10 -21.16 -8.00 -10.65
CA LEU A 10 -19.92 -8.17 -9.89
C LEU A 10 -18.97 -6.96 -10.00
N LEU A 11 -19.20 -6.07 -10.97
CA LEU A 11 -18.33 -4.91 -11.21
C LEU A 11 -18.17 -3.98 -9.99
N PRO A 12 -19.23 -3.66 -9.22
CA PRO A 12 -19.08 -2.85 -8.00
C PRO A 12 -18.21 -3.54 -6.95
N ILE A 13 -18.35 -4.85 -6.78
CA ILE A 13 -17.59 -5.65 -5.81
C ILE A 13 -16.11 -5.66 -6.18
N ILE A 14 -15.80 -5.91 -7.47
CA ILE A 14 -14.43 -5.92 -7.98
C ILE A 14 -13.79 -4.54 -7.85
N LYS A 15 -14.54 -3.48 -8.17
CA LYS A 15 -14.08 -2.10 -8.02
C LYS A 15 -13.75 -1.77 -6.57
N ASP A 16 -14.62 -2.12 -5.62
CA ASP A 16 -14.38 -1.92 -4.19
C ASP A 16 -13.19 -2.73 -3.68
N MET A 17 -13.02 -3.97 -4.16
CA MET A 17 -11.85 -4.78 -3.84
C MET A 17 -10.57 -4.14 -4.38
N LEU A 18 -10.57 -3.62 -5.60
CA LEU A 18 -9.43 -2.94 -6.21
C LEU A 18 -9.11 -1.62 -5.48
N ILE A 19 -10.12 -0.85 -5.07
CA ILE A 19 -9.94 0.37 -4.29
C ILE A 19 -9.35 0.04 -2.91
N LYS A 20 -9.85 -1.01 -2.24
CA LYS A 20 -9.29 -1.48 -0.97
C LYS A 20 -7.87 -2.00 -1.13
N ALA A 21 -7.60 -2.78 -2.19
CA ALA A 21 -6.27 -3.30 -2.49
C ALA A 21 -5.26 -2.19 -2.83
N ASN A 22 -5.72 -1.10 -3.46
CA ASN A 22 -4.90 0.06 -3.79
C ASN A 22 -5.00 1.19 -2.75
N SER A 23 -5.64 0.95 -1.60
CA SER A 23 -5.68 1.95 -0.53
C SER A 23 -4.24 2.28 -0.13
N PRO A 24 -3.83 3.57 -0.15
CA PRO A 24 -2.51 3.96 0.33
C PRO A 24 -2.40 3.81 1.84
N TYR A 25 -3.52 3.58 2.52
CA TYR A 25 -3.59 3.42 3.96
C TYR A 25 -3.70 1.96 4.38
N LEU A 26 -2.89 1.58 5.36
CA LEU A 26 -2.80 0.25 5.93
C LEU A 26 -3.27 0.28 7.39
N SER A 27 -4.08 -0.68 7.81
CA SER A 27 -4.27 -0.97 9.23
C SER A 27 -2.98 -1.51 9.86
N LYS A 28 -2.93 -1.57 11.20
CA LYS A 28 -1.78 -2.17 11.93
C LYS A 28 -1.45 -3.59 11.44
N LYS A 29 -2.47 -4.42 11.19
CA LYS A 29 -2.31 -5.81 10.71
C LYS A 29 -1.83 -5.86 9.26
N GLU A 30 -2.34 -4.98 8.40
CA GLU A 30 -1.86 -4.90 7.02
C GLU A 30 -0.43 -4.38 6.96
N LEU A 31 -0.07 -3.42 7.82
CA LEU A 31 1.29 -2.92 7.92
C LEU A 31 2.27 -3.99 8.45
N SER A 32 1.88 -4.80 9.43
CA SER A 32 2.74 -5.89 9.92
C SER A 32 3.03 -6.91 8.82
N ASN A 33 2.01 -7.24 8.03
CA ASN A 33 2.15 -8.13 6.89
C ASN A 33 3.01 -7.51 5.79
N TYR A 34 2.80 -6.23 5.49
CA TYR A 34 3.56 -5.48 4.49
C TYR A 34 5.06 -5.43 4.83
N LEU A 35 5.38 -5.12 6.09
CA LEU A 35 6.76 -5.02 6.57
C LEU A 35 7.39 -6.37 6.93
N LYS A 36 6.61 -7.46 6.96
CA LYS A 36 7.01 -8.80 7.46
C LYS A 36 7.57 -8.76 8.89
N VAL A 37 6.96 -7.96 9.75
CA VAL A 37 7.31 -7.82 11.18
C VAL A 37 6.11 -8.15 12.06
N SER A 38 6.34 -8.35 13.35
CA SER A 38 5.24 -8.57 14.29
C SER A 38 4.44 -7.28 14.53
N GLU A 39 3.15 -7.39 14.87
CA GLU A 39 2.36 -6.22 15.30
C GLU A 39 2.96 -5.55 16.55
N SER A 40 3.67 -6.30 17.39
CA SER A 40 4.37 -5.78 18.57
C SER A 40 5.49 -4.82 18.17
N PHE A 41 6.24 -5.12 17.10
CA PHE A 41 7.25 -4.22 16.57
C PHE A 41 6.64 -2.86 16.18
N ILE A 42 5.50 -2.87 15.47
CA ILE A 42 4.78 -1.65 15.10
C ILE A 42 4.33 -0.87 16.34
N LYS A 43 3.80 -1.56 17.36
CA LYS A 43 3.42 -0.93 18.63
C LYS A 43 4.61 -0.26 19.30
N ASN A 44 5.77 -0.90 19.32
CA ASN A 44 6.98 -0.31 19.90
C ASN A 44 7.42 0.94 19.12
N LYS A 45 7.34 0.92 17.78
CA LYS A 45 7.64 2.11 16.95
C LYS A 45 6.67 3.27 17.19
N LEU A 46 5.39 2.98 17.46
CA LEU A 46 4.42 3.99 17.90
C LEU A 46 4.78 4.54 19.29
N TYR A 47 5.05 3.67 20.26
CA TYR A 47 5.37 4.05 21.64
C TYR A 47 6.64 4.89 21.74
N ASN A 48 7.68 4.51 20.98
CA ASN A 48 8.95 5.22 20.93
C ASN A 48 8.91 6.52 20.13
N GLY A 49 7.74 6.90 19.56
CA GLY A 49 7.60 8.13 18.77
C GLY A 49 8.28 8.10 17.41
N GLU A 50 8.69 6.92 16.91
CA GLU A 50 9.30 6.79 15.58
C GLU A 50 8.25 6.97 14.47
N PHE A 51 7.00 6.58 14.73
CA PHE A 51 5.85 6.91 13.90
C PHE A 51 5.14 8.16 14.43
N ILE A 52 4.88 9.12 13.54
CA ILE A 52 4.36 10.46 13.90
C ILE A 52 2.91 10.56 13.39
N ASN A 53 1.99 10.95 14.28
CA ASN A 53 0.59 11.19 13.92
C ASN A 53 0.48 12.38 12.95
N GLY A 54 -0.37 12.24 11.92
CA GLY A 54 -0.50 13.22 10.84
C GLY A 54 0.56 13.10 9.74
N LYS A 55 1.54 12.19 9.89
CA LYS A 55 2.59 11.92 8.90
C LYS A 55 2.68 10.43 8.56
N HIS A 56 3.18 9.62 9.49
CA HIS A 56 3.36 8.18 9.27
C HIS A 56 2.03 7.43 9.50
N TYR A 57 1.16 7.96 10.36
CA TYR A 57 -0.16 7.40 10.62
C TYR A 57 -1.18 8.46 10.98
N PHE A 58 -2.46 8.09 10.91
CA PHE A 58 -3.61 8.89 11.29
C PHE A 58 -4.49 8.10 12.24
N LYS A 59 -4.96 8.76 13.31
CA LYS A 59 -6.02 8.21 14.17
C LYS A 59 -7.38 8.52 13.55
N ILE A 60 -8.22 7.50 13.42
CA ILE A 60 -9.62 7.63 13.03
C ILE A 60 -10.46 7.30 14.26
N GLY A 61 -11.01 8.35 14.88
CA GLY A 61 -11.66 8.24 16.18
C GLY A 61 -10.69 7.79 17.28
N GLU A 62 -11.22 7.11 18.29
CA GLU A 62 -10.44 6.71 19.47
C GLU A 62 -9.66 5.40 19.28
N ALA A 63 -10.15 4.49 18.43
CA ALA A 63 -9.69 3.10 18.42
C ALA A 63 -8.93 2.68 17.15
N LYS A 64 -9.06 3.41 16.03
CA LYS A 64 -8.51 2.98 14.75
C LYS A 64 -7.29 3.81 14.35
N ILE A 65 -6.25 3.13 13.91
CA ILE A 65 -5.03 3.73 13.35
C ILE A 65 -4.87 3.25 11.92
N LEU A 66 -4.65 4.19 11.00
CA LEU A 66 -4.28 3.93 9.62
C LEU A 66 -2.89 4.50 9.34
N PHE A 67 -2.05 3.72 8.70
CA PHE A 67 -0.69 4.07 8.34
C PHE A 67 -0.60 4.43 6.88
N ASP A 68 0.07 5.53 6.55
CA ASP A 68 0.32 5.90 5.17
C ASP A 68 1.51 5.09 4.63
N ARG A 69 1.24 4.20 3.68
CA ARG A 69 2.24 3.30 3.10
C ARG A 69 3.43 4.07 2.51
N LEU A 70 3.20 5.19 1.83
CA LEU A 70 4.27 5.96 1.20
C LEU A 70 5.17 6.62 2.24
N GLU A 71 4.59 7.17 3.31
CA GLU A 71 5.36 7.78 4.39
C GLU A 71 6.14 6.73 5.20
N ILE A 72 5.58 5.53 5.38
CA ILE A 72 6.33 4.40 5.96
C ILE A 72 7.50 3.99 5.07
N ASP A 73 7.30 3.87 3.75
CA ASP A 73 8.38 3.54 2.82
C ASP A 73 9.51 4.58 2.86
N LYS A 74 9.16 5.88 2.96
CA LYS A 74 10.14 6.96 3.13
C LYS A 74 10.90 6.82 4.44
N TRP A 75 10.20 6.52 5.53
CA TRP A 75 10.81 6.31 6.85
C TRP A 75 11.80 5.14 6.83
N LEU A 76 11.43 4.01 6.23
CA LEU A 76 12.31 2.84 6.07
C LEU A 76 13.60 3.19 5.30
N ARG A 77 13.46 3.91 4.18
CA ARG A 77 14.60 4.34 3.37
C ARG A 77 15.53 5.28 4.15
N ALA A 78 14.97 6.19 4.94
CA ALA A 78 15.75 7.11 5.76
C ALA A 78 16.52 6.40 6.88
N LYS A 79 16.01 5.26 7.38
CA LYS A 79 16.68 4.45 8.41
C LYS A 79 17.74 3.49 7.87
N GLY A 80 17.89 3.38 6.54
CA GLY A 80 18.82 2.42 5.92
C GLY A 80 18.39 0.96 6.05
N GLU A 81 17.17 0.70 6.52
CA GLU A 81 16.63 -0.64 6.74
C GLU A 81 15.94 -1.17 5.47
N LEU A 82 16.72 -1.45 4.41
CA LEU A 82 16.24 -2.26 3.28
C LEU A 82 17.32 -3.21 2.76
N ASN A 83 17.37 -4.41 3.36
CA ASN A 83 17.86 -5.63 2.71
C ASN A 83 16.75 -6.26 1.82
N GLY A 84 16.10 -5.43 1.00
CA GLY A 84 15.00 -5.85 0.14
C GLY A 84 14.71 -4.76 -0.88
N LYS A 85 14.81 -5.10 -2.17
CA LYS A 85 14.89 -4.18 -3.31
C LYS A 85 13.86 -3.02 -3.26
N PRO A 86 14.25 -1.80 -3.65
CA PRO A 86 13.35 -0.65 -3.63
C PRO A 86 12.18 -0.81 -4.61
N ILE A 87 10.96 -0.56 -4.12
CA ILE A 87 9.66 -0.53 -4.86
C ILE A 87 9.68 0.44 -6.07
N ARG A 88 10.71 1.30 -6.17
CA ARG A 88 10.92 2.15 -7.35
C ARG A 88 11.15 1.34 -8.65
N GLN A 89 11.50 0.05 -8.56
CA GLN A 89 11.60 -0.81 -9.74
C GLN A 89 10.24 -1.13 -10.36
N GLU A 90 9.15 -1.21 -9.59
CA GLU A 90 7.83 -1.62 -10.10
C GLU A 90 7.18 -0.53 -10.97
N GLN A 91 7.29 0.73 -10.56
CA GLN A 91 6.88 1.88 -11.37
C GLN A 91 7.78 2.08 -12.61
N GLN A 92 9.05 1.70 -12.52
CA GLN A 92 9.95 1.68 -13.68
C GLN A 92 9.56 0.57 -14.66
N THR A 93 9.16 -0.63 -14.20
CA THR A 93 8.68 -1.69 -15.10
C THR A 93 7.36 -1.35 -15.79
N LEU A 94 6.40 -0.72 -15.09
CA LEU A 94 5.13 -0.29 -15.71
C LEU A 94 5.34 0.83 -16.73
N SER A 95 6.13 1.85 -16.39
CA SER A 95 6.49 2.91 -17.34
C SER A 95 7.30 2.38 -18.53
N LYS A 96 8.22 1.43 -18.31
CA LYS A 96 8.99 0.77 -19.37
C LYS A 96 8.09 -0.10 -20.26
N TYR A 97 7.11 -0.81 -19.70
CA TYR A 97 6.16 -1.64 -20.45
C TYR A 97 5.20 -0.79 -21.29
N ILE A 98 4.69 0.30 -20.74
CA ILE A 98 3.85 1.27 -21.47
C ILE A 98 4.66 1.93 -22.61
N SER A 99 5.92 2.28 -22.34
CA SER A 99 6.81 2.89 -23.33
C SER A 99 7.28 1.93 -24.42
N GLN A 100 7.39 0.63 -24.12
CA GLN A 100 7.71 -0.39 -25.12
C GLN A 100 6.53 -0.58 -26.09
N ARG A 101 5.31 -0.68 -25.55
CA ARG A 101 4.08 -0.91 -26.35
C ARG A 101 3.67 0.29 -27.19
N SER A 102 4.03 1.52 -26.79
CA SER A 102 3.75 2.73 -27.58
C SER A 102 4.64 2.89 -28.81
N LYS A 103 5.66 2.03 -29.00
CA LYS A 103 6.55 2.04 -30.18
C LYS A 103 6.14 1.04 -31.26
N ASP A 104 5.16 0.18 -30.97
CA ASP A 104 4.69 -0.89 -31.85
C ASP A 104 3.44 -0.48 -32.67
N TYR A 105 3.07 0.81 -32.65
CA TYR A 105 2.01 1.47 -33.44
C TYR A 105 2.60 2.69 -34.13
#